data_AF-A0A9N7NBY4-F1
#
_entry.id   AF-A0A9N7NBY4-F1
#
_cell.length_a   1.000
_cell.length_b   1.000
_cell.length_c   1.000
_cell.angle_alpha   90.00
_cell.angle_beta   90.00
_cell.angle_gamma   90.00
#
_symmetry.space_group_name_H-M   'P 1'
#
loop_
_entity.id
_entity.type
_entity.pdbx_description
1 polymer ?
#
loop_
_entity_poly.entity_id
_entity_poly.type
_entity_poly.pdbx_seq_one_letter_code
_entity_poly.pdbx_strand_id
1 'polypeptide(L)'
;MGEFSSILEKKTKKKEMLQSRDDLTCWQRYHLVVAREDLLVVTQHIMLSVDSDGLYVDFDSDDSERPAFELPTVTIDFDVHRYDWEDGDLKYVEGSSLGGWALFFGASSHSVALRASDFPELKPNSIYFTDALELSLNQGNHDIGIFSYMDKTVSPCYYPCDPADLKPIFPAPIWFFPTSF
;
A
#
# COMPACT_ATOMS: atom_id res chain seq x y z
N MET A 1 -16.70 -4.45 -7.40
CA MET A 1 -16.11 -3.34 -8.17
C MET A 1 -16.25 -2.08 -7.33
N GLY A 2 -15.21 -1.69 -6.59
CA GLY A 2 -15.16 -0.39 -5.94
C GLY A 2 -14.78 0.68 -6.95
N GLU A 3 -15.37 1.87 -6.86
CA GLU A 3 -15.02 3.00 -7.73
C GLU A 3 -13.57 3.41 -7.46
N PHE A 4 -12.76 3.44 -8.51
CA PHE A 4 -11.42 3.99 -8.46
C PHE A 4 -11.54 5.52 -8.33
N SER A 5 -11.10 6.08 -7.20
CA SER A 5 -11.04 7.53 -7.05
C SER A 5 -9.95 8.06 -8.01
N SER A 6 -10.34 8.84 -9.01
CA SER A 6 -9.50 9.32 -10.12
C SER A 6 -8.50 10.41 -9.71
N ILE A 7 -7.66 10.12 -8.71
CA ILE A 7 -6.74 11.11 -8.12
C ILE A 7 -5.45 11.26 -8.94
N LEU A 8 -5.16 10.37 -9.90
CA LEU A 8 -3.91 10.39 -10.68
C LEU A 8 -4.05 10.82 -12.14
N GLU A 9 -3.05 11.57 -12.60
CA GLU A 9 -2.88 12.01 -13.98
C GLU A 9 -1.58 11.41 -14.56
N LYS A 10 -1.67 10.90 -15.80
CA LYS A 10 -0.55 10.33 -16.54
C LYS A 10 0.18 11.42 -17.32
N LYS A 11 1.52 11.44 -17.21
CA LYS A 11 2.39 12.36 -17.92
C LYS A 11 2.72 11.82 -19.31
N THR A 12 2.07 12.36 -20.35
CA THR A 12 2.46 12.18 -21.76
C THR A 12 2.62 13.55 -22.45
N LYS A 13 2.93 13.61 -23.75
CA LYS A 13 2.90 14.88 -24.53
C LYS A 13 1.55 15.62 -24.39
N LYS A 14 0.50 14.93 -23.97
CA LYS A 14 -0.75 15.49 -23.47
C LYS A 14 -1.05 14.92 -22.08
N LYS A 15 -1.37 15.77 -21.10
CA LYS A 15 -1.80 15.31 -19.78
C LYS A 15 -3.13 14.55 -19.92
N GLU A 16 -3.19 13.32 -19.45
CA GLU A 16 -4.39 12.47 -19.52
C GLU A 16 -4.79 12.03 -18.12
N MET A 17 -6.07 12.14 -17.79
CA MET A 17 -6.63 11.58 -16.56
C MET A 17 -6.81 10.08 -16.73
N LEU A 18 -6.36 9.31 -15.74
CA LEU A 18 -6.55 7.87 -15.71
C LEU A 18 -7.98 7.55 -15.29
N GLN A 19 -8.63 6.66 -16.04
CA GLN A 19 -10.04 6.30 -15.83
C GLN A 19 -10.20 4.93 -15.16
N SER A 20 -9.21 4.05 -15.27
CA SER A 20 -9.21 2.70 -14.74
C SER A 20 -7.87 2.30 -14.11
N ARG A 21 -7.91 1.34 -13.17
CA ARG A 21 -6.72 0.69 -12.59
C ARG A 21 -5.95 -0.14 -13.63
N ASP A 22 -6.62 -0.59 -14.69
CA ASP A 22 -6.02 -1.32 -15.81
C ASP A 22 -5.18 -0.42 -16.74
N ASP A 23 -5.34 0.91 -16.63
CA ASP A 23 -4.60 1.90 -17.43
C ASP A 23 -3.18 2.16 -16.89
N LEU A 24 -2.82 1.50 -15.78
CA LEU A 24 -1.61 1.72 -14.99
C LEU A 24 -0.74 0.47 -14.97
N THR A 25 0.58 0.62 -15.14
CA THR A 25 1.52 -0.47 -14.83
C THR A 25 1.65 -0.57 -13.31
N CYS A 26 0.72 -1.33 -12.72
CA CYS A 26 0.67 -1.58 -11.28
C CYS A 26 1.46 -2.84 -10.93
N TRP A 27 2.36 -2.73 -9.96
CA TRP A 27 2.98 -3.89 -9.33
C TRP A 27 2.10 -4.42 -8.20
N GLN A 28 2.08 -5.75 -8.05
CA GLN A 28 1.34 -6.42 -6.99
C GLN A 28 2.30 -7.07 -6.02
N ARG A 29 2.11 -6.79 -4.72
CA ARG A 29 2.77 -7.52 -3.64
C ARG A 29 1.74 -8.28 -2.82
N TYR A 30 2.00 -9.55 -2.62
CA TYR A 30 1.13 -10.43 -1.86
C TYR A 30 1.63 -10.55 -0.42
N HIS A 31 0.71 -10.37 0.52
CA HIS A 31 0.94 -10.55 1.94
C HIS A 31 -0.02 -11.62 2.46
N LEU A 32 0.52 -12.56 3.24
CA LEU A 32 -0.29 -13.53 3.96
C LEU A 32 -0.35 -13.11 5.42
N VAL A 33 -1.54 -13.06 6.02
CA VAL A 33 -1.72 -12.72 7.44
C VAL A 33 -2.74 -13.63 8.10
N VAL A 34 -2.40 -14.06 9.32
CA VAL A 34 -3.30 -14.85 10.17
C VAL A 34 -4.02 -13.90 11.12
N ALA A 35 -5.34 -13.84 11.03
CA ALA A 35 -6.21 -13.01 11.86
C ALA A 35 -7.08 -13.93 12.74
N ARG A 36 -6.53 -14.36 13.88
CA ARG A 36 -7.05 -15.47 14.71
C ARG A 36 -7.16 -16.77 13.89
N GLU A 37 -8.37 -17.16 13.51
CA GLU A 37 -8.68 -18.39 12.79
C GLU A 37 -8.78 -18.13 11.28
N ASP A 38 -8.92 -16.87 10.87
CA ASP A 38 -8.98 -16.48 9.46
C ASP A 38 -7.57 -16.40 8.87
N LEU A 39 -7.40 -16.94 7.67
CA LEU A 39 -6.23 -16.72 6.83
C LEU A 39 -6.60 -15.72 5.74
N LEU A 40 -5.91 -14.58 5.70
CA LEU A 40 -6.14 -13.52 4.72
C LEU A 40 -4.97 -13.42 3.75
N VAL A 41 -5.29 -13.37 2.46
CA VAL A 41 -4.38 -13.02 1.38
C VAL A 41 -4.66 -11.57 0.99
N VAL A 42 -3.68 -10.70 1.19
CA VAL A 42 -3.79 -9.28 0.90
C VAL A 42 -2.90 -8.93 -0.28
N THR A 43 -3.49 -8.37 -1.32
CA THR A 43 -2.80 -7.87 -2.50
C THR A 43 -2.64 -6.36 -2.38
N GLN A 44 -1.40 -5.92 -2.18
CA GLN A 44 -1.01 -4.52 -2.21
C GLN A 44 -0.74 -4.10 -3.66
N HIS A 45 -1.39 -3.01 -4.08
CA HIS A 45 -1.23 -2.42 -5.39
C HIS A 45 -0.29 -1.22 -5.28
N ILE A 46 0.83 -1.31 -6.00
CA ILE A 46 1.95 -0.38 -5.91
C ILE A 46 2.11 0.25 -7.29
N MET A 47 2.03 1.57 -7.33
CA MET A 47 2.48 2.32 -8.48
C MET A 47 3.98 2.51 -8.39
N LEU A 48 4.70 2.18 -9.46
CA LEU A 48 6.04 2.71 -9.63
C LEU A 48 5.93 4.17 -10.10
N SER A 49 7.03 4.90 -10.09
CA SER A 49 7.20 6.02 -11.04
C SER A 49 6.34 7.28 -10.87
N VAL A 50 6.14 7.75 -9.63
CA VAL A 50 5.55 9.07 -9.40
C VAL A 50 6.64 10.15 -9.47
N ASP A 51 6.51 11.12 -10.36
CA ASP A 51 7.45 12.25 -10.47
C ASP A 51 7.23 13.25 -9.31
N SER A 52 8.17 14.16 -9.11
CA SER A 52 8.15 15.22 -8.09
C SER A 52 6.93 16.14 -8.13
N ASP A 53 6.21 16.19 -9.26
CA ASP A 53 4.95 16.91 -9.44
C ASP A 53 3.71 16.06 -9.04
N GLY A 54 3.91 14.84 -8.55
CA GLY A 54 2.85 13.90 -8.17
C GLY A 54 2.22 13.17 -9.35
N LEU A 55 2.74 13.37 -10.58
CA LEU A 55 2.19 12.73 -11.78
C LEU A 55 2.82 11.35 -12.01
N TYR A 56 1.98 10.44 -12.50
CA TYR A 56 2.42 9.11 -12.88
C TYR A 56 3.17 9.13 -14.21
N VAL A 57 4.33 8.47 -14.26
CA VAL A 57 5.18 8.33 -15.45
C VAL A 57 5.18 6.88 -15.91
N ASP A 58 4.64 6.60 -17.09
CA ASP A 58 4.58 5.22 -17.61
C ASP A 58 5.89 4.85 -18.33
N PHE A 59 6.66 3.95 -17.72
CA PHE A 59 7.96 3.51 -18.23
C PHE A 59 7.88 2.56 -19.43
N ASP A 60 6.70 2.02 -19.76
CA ASP A 60 6.49 1.24 -20.99
C ASP A 60 6.45 2.12 -22.26
N SER A 61 6.53 3.45 -22.10
CA SER A 61 6.79 4.36 -23.21
C SER A 61 8.30 4.43 -23.48
N ASP A 62 8.70 4.14 -24.71
CA ASP A 62 10.06 4.11 -25.30
C ASP A 62 10.86 5.44 -25.19
N ASP A 63 10.43 6.38 -24.35
CA ASP A 63 10.87 7.79 -24.29
C ASP A 63 11.35 8.21 -22.88
N SER A 64 11.61 7.25 -21.98
CA SER A 64 12.04 7.56 -20.60
C SER A 64 13.57 7.47 -20.44
N GLU A 65 14.22 8.64 -20.32
CA GLU A 65 15.68 8.72 -20.04
C GLU A 65 16.05 8.26 -18.61
N ARG A 66 15.07 8.01 -17.73
CA ARG A 66 15.30 7.62 -16.32
C ARG A 66 14.96 6.14 -16.10
N PRO A 67 15.76 5.38 -15.35
CA PRO A 67 15.40 4.02 -14.97
C PRO A 67 14.18 4.01 -14.04
N ALA A 68 13.31 3.01 -14.19
CA ALA A 68 12.11 2.84 -13.35
C ALA A 68 12.35 2.76 -11.84
N PHE A 69 13.60 2.49 -11.44
CA PHE A 69 14.02 2.31 -10.06
C PHE A 69 14.54 3.59 -9.38
N GLU A 70 14.55 4.74 -10.08
CA GLU A 70 14.96 6.03 -9.51
C GLU A 70 13.79 6.88 -9.01
N LEU A 71 12.55 6.50 -9.33
CA LEU A 71 11.35 7.22 -8.91
C LEU A 71 10.68 6.53 -7.71
N PRO A 72 10.05 7.31 -6.82
CA PRO A 72 9.35 6.76 -5.67
C PRO A 72 8.19 5.86 -6.08
N THR A 73 7.92 4.90 -5.22
CA THR A 73 6.77 4.00 -5.30
C THR A 73 5.68 4.48 -4.37
N VAL A 74 4.43 4.29 -4.76
CA VAL A 74 3.28 4.71 -3.94
C VAL A 74 2.26 3.59 -3.89
N THR A 75 1.79 3.27 -2.69
CA THR A 75 0.68 2.34 -2.48
C THR A 75 -0.63 3.02 -2.82
N ILE A 76 -1.37 2.44 -3.76
CA ILE A 76 -2.61 3.02 -4.28
C ILE A 76 -3.86 2.28 -3.80
N ASP A 77 -3.77 0.98 -3.52
CA ASP A 77 -4.93 0.19 -3.11
C ASP A 77 -4.54 -1.14 -2.45
N PHE A 78 -5.52 -1.76 -1.78
CA PHE A 78 -5.44 -3.11 -1.25
C PHE A 78 -6.71 -3.90 -1.56
N ASP A 79 -6.50 -5.13 -2.03
CA ASP A 79 -7.54 -6.14 -2.12
C ASP A 79 -7.30 -7.21 -1.07
N VAL A 80 -8.34 -7.57 -0.32
CA VAL A 80 -8.26 -8.58 0.75
C VAL A 80 -9.15 -9.75 0.40
N HIS A 81 -8.59 -10.94 0.43
CA HIS A 81 -9.32 -12.19 0.27
C HIS A 81 -9.16 -13.03 1.52
N ARG A 82 -10.26 -13.63 1.99
CA ARG A 82 -10.26 -14.61 3.06
C ARG A 82 -10.28 -16.00 2.45
N TYR A 83 -9.39 -16.86 2.94
CA TYR A 83 -9.42 -18.28 2.59
C TYR A 83 -10.59 -18.97 3.28
N ASP A 84 -11.43 -19.62 2.48
CA ASP A 84 -12.53 -20.46 2.95
C ASP A 84 -12.07 -21.92 2.96
N TRP A 85 -12.01 -22.52 4.15
CA TRP A 85 -11.56 -23.90 4.32
C TRP A 85 -12.58 -24.95 3.87
N GLU A 86 -13.87 -24.61 3.79
CA GLU A 86 -14.92 -25.54 3.35
C GLU A 86 -14.88 -25.68 1.83
N ASP A 87 -14.77 -24.54 1.14
CA ASP A 87 -14.71 -24.46 -0.32
C ASP A 87 -13.30 -24.66 -0.89
N GLY A 88 -12.25 -24.45 -0.08
CA GLY A 88 -10.86 -24.47 -0.53
C GLY A 88 -10.49 -23.29 -1.45
N ASP A 89 -11.18 -22.17 -1.30
CA ASP A 89 -11.17 -21.05 -2.26
C ASP A 89 -10.97 -19.69 -1.57
N LEU A 90 -10.49 -18.70 -2.32
CA LEU A 90 -10.28 -17.34 -1.82
C LEU A 90 -11.52 -16.49 -2.08
N LYS A 91 -12.22 -16.10 -1.02
CA LYS A 91 -13.39 -15.22 -1.11
C LYS A 91 -12.97 -13.78 -0.88
N TYR A 92 -13.31 -12.89 -1.81
CA TYR A 92 -13.08 -11.46 -1.64
C TYR A 92 -13.79 -10.95 -0.39
N VAL A 93 -13.09 -10.17 0.42
CA VAL A 93 -13.68 -9.50 1.59
C VAL A 93 -14.43 -8.27 1.07
N GLU A 94 -15.69 -8.50 0.72
CA GLU A 94 -16.62 -7.48 0.24
C GLU A 94 -16.95 -6.44 1.32
N GLY A 95 -17.19 -5.21 0.86
CA GLY A 95 -17.59 -4.09 1.70
C GLY A 95 -16.43 -3.38 2.39
N SER A 96 -16.78 -2.55 3.36
CA SER A 96 -15.89 -1.58 4.00
C SER A 96 -15.28 -2.07 5.32
N SER A 97 -15.35 -3.37 5.61
CA SER A 97 -15.00 -3.89 6.93
C SER A 97 -14.07 -5.09 6.83
N LEU A 98 -12.88 -4.95 7.42
CA LEU A 98 -11.99 -6.06 7.75
C LEU A 98 -12.39 -6.66 9.11
N GLY A 99 -13.68 -6.63 9.45
CA GLY A 99 -14.18 -7.13 10.73
C GLY A 99 -13.62 -6.41 11.96
N GLY A 100 -13.08 -5.20 11.84
CA GLY A 100 -12.44 -4.46 12.93
C GLY A 100 -10.95 -4.80 13.14
N TRP A 101 -10.33 -5.53 12.21
CA TRP A 101 -8.89 -5.78 12.20
C TRP A 101 -8.11 -4.53 11.74
N ALA A 102 -6.95 -4.33 12.35
CA ALA A 102 -5.88 -3.48 11.87
C ALA A 102 -4.73 -4.39 11.39
N LEU A 103 -4.39 -4.31 10.11
CA LEU A 103 -3.36 -5.14 9.48
C LEU A 103 -2.06 -4.34 9.34
N PHE A 104 -0.92 -4.99 9.46
CA PHE A 104 0.39 -4.37 9.36
C PHE A 104 1.23 -5.10 8.32
N PHE A 105 1.75 -4.35 7.35
CA PHE A 105 2.57 -4.87 6.24
C PHE A 105 3.83 -4.02 6.03
N GLY A 106 4.90 -4.66 5.57
CA GLY A 106 6.14 -3.97 5.25
C GLY A 106 7.10 -4.89 4.52
N ALA A 107 8.04 -4.32 3.76
CA ALA A 107 8.93 -5.11 2.91
C ALA A 107 9.74 -6.16 3.69
N SER A 108 10.20 -5.76 4.86
CA SER A 108 11.07 -6.57 5.74
C SER A 108 10.35 -6.97 7.03
N SER A 109 9.02 -6.81 7.12
CA SER A 109 8.22 -7.13 8.30
C SER A 109 7.39 -8.40 8.09
N HIS A 110 7.18 -9.18 9.16
CA HIS A 110 6.12 -10.17 9.15
C HIS A 110 4.76 -9.47 9.17
N SER A 111 3.80 -9.99 8.39
CA SER A 111 2.44 -9.50 8.42
C SER A 111 1.77 -9.81 9.76
N VAL A 112 1.12 -8.82 10.35
CA VAL A 112 0.43 -8.98 11.64
C VAL A 112 -0.98 -8.43 11.56
N ALA A 113 -1.92 -9.10 12.22
CA ALA A 113 -3.29 -8.62 12.42
C ALA A 113 -3.54 -8.38 13.91
N LEU A 114 -3.95 -7.17 14.26
CA LEU A 114 -4.35 -6.79 15.62
C LEU A 114 -5.82 -6.37 15.64
N ARG A 115 -6.53 -6.75 16.70
CA ARG A 115 -7.91 -6.30 16.91
C ARG A 115 -7.88 -4.84 17.37
N ALA A 116 -8.45 -3.92 16.60
CA ALA A 116 -8.48 -2.51 16.98
C ALA A 116 -9.28 -2.26 18.29
N SER A 117 -10.19 -3.16 18.65
CA SER A 117 -10.89 -3.12 19.94
C SER A 117 -9.96 -3.26 21.15
N ASP A 118 -8.80 -3.89 20.97
CA ASP A 118 -7.86 -4.21 22.04
C ASP A 118 -6.81 -3.09 22.20
N PHE A 119 -6.73 -2.17 21.22
CA PHE A 119 -5.75 -1.09 21.13
C PHE A 119 -6.43 0.21 20.65
N PRO A 120 -6.83 1.11 21.56
CA PRO A 120 -7.56 2.35 21.23
C PRO A 120 -6.85 3.27 20.23
N GLU A 121 -5.54 3.16 20.08
CA GLU A 121 -4.70 3.93 19.16
C GLU A 121 -4.80 3.43 17.70
N LEU A 122 -5.35 2.24 17.49
CA LEU A 122 -5.49 1.65 16.16
C LEU A 122 -6.84 2.03 15.53
N LYS A 123 -6.78 2.39 14.24
CA LYS A 123 -7.99 2.58 13.44
C LYS A 123 -8.52 1.20 13.04
N PRO A 124 -9.81 0.89 13.28
CA PRO A 124 -10.40 -0.36 12.80
C PRO A 124 -10.45 -0.36 11.26
N ASN A 125 -10.47 -1.55 10.66
CA ASN A 125 -10.59 -1.73 9.21
C ASN A 125 -9.50 -0.98 8.43
N SER A 126 -8.29 -0.95 8.97
CA SER A 126 -7.18 -0.19 8.43
C SER A 126 -5.97 -1.07 8.17
N ILE A 127 -5.16 -0.67 7.20
CA ILE A 127 -3.93 -1.33 6.82
C ILE A 127 -2.78 -0.34 7.02
N TYR A 128 -1.88 -0.65 7.93
CA TYR A 128 -0.69 0.10 8.26
C TYR A 128 0.46 -0.47 7.44
N PHE A 129 0.96 0.29 6.47
CA PHE A 129 1.99 -0.17 5.57
C PHE A 129 3.25 0.67 5.67
N THR A 130 4.38 0.02 5.45
CA THR A 130 5.70 0.60 5.16
C THR A 130 6.13 0.10 3.78
N ASP A 131 7.29 0.55 3.30
CA ASP A 131 7.76 0.31 1.94
C ASP A 131 7.42 -1.08 1.43
N ALA A 132 6.83 -1.14 0.25
CA ALA A 132 6.40 -2.38 -0.35
C ALA A 132 7.50 -3.05 -1.18
N LEU A 133 8.62 -2.37 -1.45
CA LEU A 133 9.75 -2.92 -2.19
C LEU A 133 11.04 -2.56 -1.44
N GLU A 134 11.95 -3.52 -1.32
CA GLU A 134 13.25 -3.31 -0.67
C GLU A 134 14.22 -2.63 -1.66
N LEU A 135 13.86 -1.42 -2.09
CA LEU A 135 14.67 -0.63 -3.01
C LEU A 135 15.66 0.19 -2.21
N SER A 136 16.91 -0.29 -2.17
CA SER A 136 18.07 0.36 -1.54
C SER A 136 18.40 1.78 -2.04
N LEU A 137 17.67 2.27 -3.05
CA LEU A 137 17.88 3.56 -3.71
C LEU A 137 16.87 4.64 -3.29
N ASN A 138 15.85 4.30 -2.49
CA ASN A 138 14.92 5.29 -1.96
C ASN A 138 15.66 6.15 -0.94
N GLN A 139 16.14 7.33 -1.36
CA GLN A 139 16.90 8.31 -0.57
C GLN A 139 16.01 8.97 0.52
N GLY A 140 15.35 8.16 1.34
CA GLY A 140 14.40 8.57 2.37
C GLY A 140 12.98 8.84 1.88
N ASN A 141 12.68 8.61 0.60
CA ASN A 141 11.32 8.68 0.07
C ASN A 141 10.63 7.31 0.22
N HIS A 142 10.12 7.08 1.43
CA HIS A 142 9.53 5.81 1.82
C HIS A 142 8.01 5.85 1.72
N ASP A 143 7.44 4.80 1.14
CA ASP A 143 6.00 4.62 1.00
C ASP A 143 5.42 4.12 2.32
N ILE A 144 4.95 5.04 3.16
CA ILE A 144 4.42 4.77 4.49
C ILE A 144 3.05 5.41 4.69
N GLY A 145 2.10 4.64 5.22
CA GLY A 145 0.75 5.16 5.38
C GLY A 145 -0.19 4.24 6.15
N ILE A 146 -1.38 4.80 6.42
CA ILE A 146 -2.52 4.08 6.97
C ILE A 146 -3.62 4.12 5.93
N PHE A 147 -3.87 2.99 5.29
CA PHE A 147 -4.95 2.82 4.32
C PHE A 147 -6.26 2.47 5.05
N SER A 148 -7.30 3.29 4.87
CA SER A 148 -8.67 2.97 5.29
C SER A 148 -9.26 2.00 4.28
N TYR A 149 -9.53 0.75 4.69
CA TYR A 149 -10.19 -0.22 3.82
C TYR A 149 -11.64 0.17 3.50
N MET A 150 -12.25 0.94 4.41
CA MET A 150 -13.60 1.50 4.25
C MET A 150 -13.64 2.58 3.17
N ASP A 151 -12.79 3.59 3.30
CA ASP A 151 -12.84 4.79 2.46
C ASP A 151 -11.94 4.68 1.23
N LYS A 152 -11.13 3.62 1.14
CA LYS A 152 -10.12 3.41 0.10
C LYS A 152 -9.18 4.60 -0.05
N THR A 153 -8.76 5.15 1.08
CA THR A 153 -7.89 6.35 1.16
C THR A 153 -6.66 6.06 2.00
N VAL A 154 -5.54 6.68 1.64
CA VAL A 154 -4.30 6.65 2.43
C VAL A 154 -4.22 7.91 3.29
N SER A 155 -3.93 7.74 4.57
CA SER A 155 -3.61 8.82 5.49
C SER A 155 -2.17 8.72 6.01
N PRO A 156 -1.54 9.85 6.38
CA PRO A 156 -0.24 9.87 7.05
C PRO A 156 -0.14 8.91 8.23
N CYS A 157 0.98 8.18 8.34
CA CYS A 157 1.26 7.28 9.44
C CYS A 157 2.31 7.87 10.39
N TYR A 158 1.87 8.63 11.41
CA TYR A 158 2.62 9.14 12.58
C TYR A 158 3.97 9.85 12.33
N TYR A 159 4.45 9.90 11.09
CA TYR A 159 5.58 10.69 10.61
C TYR A 159 5.06 11.96 9.94
N PRO A 160 5.79 13.08 10.04
CA PRO A 160 5.43 14.30 9.31
C PRO A 160 5.48 14.01 7.81
N CYS A 161 4.33 14.08 7.14
CA CYS A 161 4.22 13.91 5.69
C CYS A 161 4.47 15.22 4.91
N ASP A 162 5.04 16.25 5.54
CA ASP A 162 5.40 17.48 4.84
C ASP A 162 6.72 17.25 4.07
N PRO A 163 6.69 17.24 2.72
CA PRO A 163 7.89 17.02 1.91
C PRO A 163 9.02 18.02 2.20
N ALA A 164 8.70 19.21 2.71
CA ALA A 164 9.69 20.26 2.99
C ALA A 164 10.50 20.00 4.27
N ASP A 165 9.93 19.28 5.24
CA ASP A 165 10.54 19.01 6.55
C ASP A 165 11.05 17.56 6.70
N LEU A 166 10.83 16.72 5.70
CA LEU A 166 11.28 15.33 5.67
C LEU A 166 12.79 15.25 5.45
N LYS A 167 13.54 14.96 6.52
CA LYS A 167 14.91 14.45 6.38
C LYS A 167 14.86 13.02 5.83
N PRO A 168 15.80 12.64 4.95
CA PRO A 168 15.92 11.26 4.51
C PRO A 168 16.02 10.31 5.72
N ILE A 169 15.08 9.38 5.85
CA ILE A 169 15.08 8.38 6.91
C ILE A 169 15.90 7.18 6.41
N PHE A 170 16.89 6.75 7.19
CA PHE A 170 17.64 5.53 6.91
C PHE A 170 17.92 4.78 8.22
N PRO A 171 17.61 3.48 8.32
CA PRO A 171 17.06 2.59 7.27
C PRO A 171 15.56 2.83 7.00
N ALA A 172 14.99 2.12 6.02
CA ALA A 172 13.55 2.12 5.76
C ALA A 172 12.76 1.77 7.03
N PRO A 173 11.60 2.42 7.30
CA PRO A 173 10.74 2.09 8.41
C PRO A 173 10.31 0.61 8.37
N ILE A 174 10.30 -0.05 9.52
CA ILE A 174 9.92 -1.45 9.67
C ILE A 174 8.94 -1.59 10.83
N TRP A 175 7.93 -2.44 10.67
CA TRP A 175 7.07 -2.82 11.78
C TRP A 175 7.78 -3.87 12.64
N PHE A 176 8.00 -3.53 13.90
CA PHE A 176 8.57 -4.44 14.88
C PHE A 176 7.49 -4.88 15.87
N PHE A 177 7.24 -6.19 15.91
CA PHE A 177 6.35 -6.83 16.87
C PHE A 177 7.18 -7.71 17.80
N PRO A 178 7.45 -7.29 19.06
CA PRO A 178 8.15 -8.14 20.00
C PRO A 178 7.31 -9.39 20.23
N THR A 179 7.88 -10.57 19.94
CA THR A 179 7.27 -11.84 20.31
C THR A 179 7.35 -11.98 21.84
N SER A 180 6.23 -12.25 22.51
CA SER A 180 6.27 -12.75 23.89
C SER A 180 6.82 -14.17 23.87
N PHE A 181 8.03 -14.35 24.39
CA PHE A 181 8.58 -15.67 24.72
C PHE A 181 7.85 -16.28 25.91
#